data_AF-A0AAV7JZC3-F1
#
_entry.id   AF-A0AAV7JZC3-F1
#
_cell.length_a   1.000
_cell.length_b   1.000
_cell.length_c   1.000
_cell.angle_alpha   90.00
_cell.angle_beta   90.00
_cell.angle_gamma   90.00
#
_symmetry.space_group_name_H-M   'P 1'
#
loop_
_entity.id
_entity.type
_entity.pdbx_description
1 polymer ?
#
loop_
_entity_poly.entity_id
_entity_poly.type
_entity_poly.pdbx_seq_one_letter_code
_entity_poly.pdbx_strand_id
1 'polypeptide(L)'
;MIVRQFCWLEPGRTVVEQVPGTDLDIIILHFGIMVYHENFKQLQDGVAIGLYYIQCQQLIYKNIIQCEHPTLIKLTALVLQAQLGDYTT
;
A
#
# COMPACT_ATOMS: atom_id res chain seq x y z
N MET A 1 23.88 7.51 5.43
CA MET A 1 22.67 6.70 5.18
C MET A 1 21.67 7.62 4.50
N ILE A 2 21.44 7.48 3.19
CA ILE A 2 20.54 8.38 2.44
C ILE A 2 19.11 7.95 2.77
N VAL A 3 18.39 8.78 3.52
CA VAL A 3 16.95 8.60 3.74
C VAL A 3 16.26 8.92 2.42
N ARG A 4 15.75 7.90 1.73
CA ARG A 4 14.88 8.12 0.56
C ARG A 4 13.54 8.63 1.07
N GLN A 5 13.35 9.94 1.02
CA GLN A 5 12.06 10.56 1.33
C GLN A 5 11.14 10.39 0.13
N PHE A 6 10.02 9.69 0.32
CA PHE A 6 8.97 9.62 -0.69
C PHE A 6 8.15 10.91 -0.66
N CYS A 7 7.82 11.43 -1.84
CA CYS A 7 6.96 12.60 -2.01
C CYS A 7 5.78 12.21 -2.91
N TRP A 8 4.60 12.76 -2.60
CA TRP A 8 3.45 12.65 -3.49
C TRP A 8 3.60 13.60 -4.68
N LEU A 9 3.15 13.15 -5.85
CA LEU A 9 3.06 14.02 -7.02
C LEU A 9 1.88 14.98 -6.87
N GLU A 10 2.13 16.26 -7.12
CA GLU A 10 1.16 17.34 -7.14
C GLU A 10 0.42 17.35 -8.50
N PRO A 11 -0.91 17.29 -8.49
CA PRO A 11 -1.71 17.53 -9.69
C PRO A 11 -1.46 18.92 -10.26
N GLY A 12 -1.47 19.05 -11.59
CA GLY A 12 -1.32 20.35 -12.28
C GLY A 12 0.13 20.78 -12.52
N ARG A 13 1.11 20.02 -12.06
CA ARG A 13 2.54 20.20 -12.38
C ARG A 13 3.06 19.03 -13.18
N THR A 14 4.05 19.25 -14.04
CA THR A 14 4.64 18.14 -14.81
C THR A 14 5.50 17.26 -13.90
N VAL A 15 5.64 15.97 -14.24
CA VAL A 15 6.45 15.04 -13.45
C VAL A 15 7.91 15.48 -13.41
N VAL A 16 8.43 15.99 -14.53
CA VAL A 16 9.83 16.43 -14.67
C VAL A 16 10.16 17.57 -13.70
N GLU A 17 9.25 18.52 -13.48
CA GLU A 17 9.43 19.63 -12.54
C GLU A 17 9.45 19.19 -11.07
N GLN A 18 8.87 18.04 -10.76
CA GLN A 18 8.66 17.55 -9.40
C GLN A 18 9.72 16.53 -8.97
N VAL A 19 10.54 16.06 -9.90
CA VAL A 19 11.67 15.16 -9.64
C VAL A 19 12.99 15.85 -10.06
N PRO A 20 13.29 17.06 -9.56
CA PRO A 20 14.47 17.82 -9.98
C PRO A 20 15.76 17.11 -9.55
N GLY A 21 16.76 17.11 -10.44
CA GLY A 21 18.09 16.57 -10.13
C GLY A 21 18.20 15.04 -10.20
N THR A 22 17.22 14.37 -10.83
CA THR A 22 17.45 13.01 -11.28
C THR A 22 18.05 13.04 -12.68
N ASP A 23 19.38 12.92 -12.77
CA ASP A 23 20.10 12.49 -14.00
C ASP A 23 19.76 11.02 -14.34
N LEU A 24 18.52 10.61 -14.11
CA LEU A 24 18.07 9.24 -14.27
C LEU A 24 17.28 9.17 -15.57
N ASP A 25 17.76 8.32 -16.48
CA ASP A 25 16.99 7.89 -17.65
C ASP A 25 15.64 7.24 -17.28
N ILE A 26 15.47 6.85 -16.00
CA ILE A 26 14.30 6.12 -15.49
C ILE A 26 13.82 6.73 -14.16
N ILE A 27 12.56 7.12 -14.13
CA ILE A 27 11.84 7.55 -12.91
C ILE A 27 10.99 6.38 -12.41
N ILE A 28 11.14 6.02 -11.13
CA ILE A 28 10.33 4.97 -10.49
C ILE A 28 9.21 5.64 -9.68
N LEU A 29 7.97 5.45 -10.14
CA LEU A 29 6.77 5.89 -9.44
C LEU A 29 6.13 4.69 -8.72
N HIS A 30 5.69 4.92 -7.49
CA HIS A 30 4.95 3.94 -6.72
C HIS A 30 3.50 4.40 -6.61
N PHE A 31 2.56 3.56 -7.02
CA PHE A 31 1.15 3.82 -6.77
C PHE A 31 0.88 3.61 -5.27
N GLY A 32 0.15 4.53 -4.67
CA GLY A 32 -0.23 4.46 -3.26
C GLY A 32 -1.56 5.15 -2.99
N ILE A 33 -2.25 4.65 -1.99
CA ILE A 33 -3.49 5.20 -1.44
C ILE A 33 -3.12 6.31 -0.47
N MET A 34 -3.60 7.52 -0.78
CA MET A 34 -3.41 8.72 0.03
C MET A 34 -4.56 8.95 1.00
N VAL A 35 -5.79 8.62 0.60
CA VAL A 35 -7.02 8.85 1.36
C VAL A 35 -7.67 7.52 1.65
N TYR A 36 -8.01 7.27 2.92
CA TYR A 36 -8.69 6.07 3.38
C TYR A 36 -10.15 6.38 3.69
N HIS A 37 -11.06 5.51 3.28
CA HIS A 37 -12.47 5.59 3.69
C HIS A 37 -12.67 5.05 5.10
N GLU A 38 -13.57 5.67 5.87
CA GLU A 38 -13.97 5.17 7.19
C GLU A 38 -14.65 3.80 7.11
N ASN A 39 -15.30 3.52 5.98
CA ASN A 39 -16.02 2.27 5.76
C ASN A 39 -15.68 1.69 4.39
N PHE A 40 -14.96 0.56 4.39
CA PHE A 40 -14.57 -0.16 3.18
C PHE A 40 -15.77 -0.66 2.36
N LYS A 41 -16.98 -0.79 2.94
CA LYS A 41 -18.19 -1.15 2.19
C LYS A 41 -18.60 -0.11 1.15
N GLN A 42 -18.06 1.11 1.24
CA GLN A 42 -18.28 2.17 0.26
C GLN A 42 -17.45 1.98 -1.01
N LEU A 43 -16.38 1.17 -0.95
CA LEU A 43 -15.59 0.81 -2.12
C LEU A 43 -16.36 -0.26 -2.90
N GLN A 44 -16.94 0.14 -4.03
CA GLN A 44 -17.66 -0.79 -4.93
C GLN A 44 -16.74 -1.39 -6.00
N ASP A 45 -15.57 -0.78 -6.23
CA ASP A 45 -14.60 -1.24 -7.20
C ASP A 45 -13.67 -2.30 -6.60
N GLY A 46 -13.70 -3.51 -7.17
CA GLY A 46 -12.85 -4.63 -6.77
C GLY A 46 -11.36 -4.33 -6.89
N VAL A 47 -10.95 -3.50 -7.86
CA VAL A 47 -9.54 -3.11 -8.03
C VAL A 47 -9.10 -2.24 -6.87
N ALA A 48 -9.90 -1.23 -6.52
CA ALA A 48 -9.64 -0.38 -5.36
C ALA A 48 -9.55 -1.21 -4.07
N ILE A 49 -10.48 -2.14 -3.83
CA ILE A 49 -10.44 -3.03 -2.66
C ILE A 49 -9.12 -3.81 -2.61
N GLY A 50 -8.67 -4.37 -3.75
CA GLY A 50 -7.41 -5.10 -3.84
C GLY A 50 -6.20 -4.23 -3.51
N LEU A 51 -6.16 -2.98 -4.00
CA LEU A 51 -5.09 -2.03 -3.70
C LEU A 51 -5.06 -1.65 -2.20
N TYR A 52 -6.23 -1.44 -1.59
CA TYR A 52 -6.35 -1.20 -0.15
C TYR A 52 -5.83 -2.36 0.67
N TYR A 53 -6.21 -3.59 0.30
CA TYR A 53 -5.73 -4.81 0.94
C TYR A 53 -4.19 -4.90 0.90
N ILE A 54 -3.59 -4.72 -0.28
CA ILE A 54 -2.14 -4.80 -0.47
C ILE A 54 -1.42 -3.73 0.37
N GLN A 55 -1.92 -2.49 0.35
CA GLN A 55 -1.29 -1.40 1.09
C GLN A 55 -1.37 -1.60 2.60
N CYS A 56 -2.54 -1.97 3.13
CA CYS A 56 -2.71 -2.27 4.55
C CYS A 56 -1.76 -3.40 5.00
N GLN A 57 -1.65 -4.48 4.21
CA GLN A 57 -0.72 -5.57 4.49
C GLN A 57 0.73 -5.07 4.57
N GLN A 58 1.17 -4.23 3.64
CA GLN A 58 2.52 -3.66 3.67
C GLN A 58 2.76 -2.74 4.88
N LEU A 59 1.76 -1.94 5.26
CA LEU A 59 1.86 -1.04 6.40
C LEU A 59 1.95 -1.79 7.73
N ILE A 60 1.20 -2.88 7.88
CA ILE A 60 1.31 -3.78 9.05
C ILE A 60 2.67 -4.47 9.06
N TYR A 61 3.11 -5.03 7.92
CA TYR A 61 4.42 -5.70 7.82
C TYR A 61 5.59 -4.77 8.15
N LYS A 62 5.51 -3.50 7.75
CA LYS A 62 6.51 -2.46 8.07
C LYS A 62 6.35 -1.87 9.48
N ASN A 63 5.41 -2.37 10.28
CA ASN A 63 5.07 -1.88 11.62
C ASN A 63 4.69 -0.39 11.67
N ILE A 64 4.17 0.16 10.55
CA ILE A 64 3.61 1.51 10.48
C ILE A 64 2.22 1.50 11.12
N ILE A 65 1.42 0.46 10.83
CA ILE A 65 0.19 0.15 11.54
C ILE A 65 0.52 -0.90 12.58
N GLN A 66 0.37 -0.54 13.86
CA GLN A 66 0.55 -1.46 14.96
C GLN A 66 -0.74 -2.21 15.25
N CYS A 67 -0.63 -3.52 15.46
CA CYS A 67 -1.75 -4.38 15.79
C CYS A 67 -1.35 -5.27 16.97
N GLU A 68 -2.30 -5.56 17.85
CA GLU A 68 -2.08 -6.54 18.91
C GLU A 68 -1.81 -7.93 18.31
N HIS A 69 -0.99 -8.73 19.01
CA HIS A 69 -0.59 -10.06 18.54
C HIS A 69 -1.78 -10.97 18.16
N PRO A 70 -2.89 -11.04 18.91
CA PRO A 70 -4.05 -11.85 18.52
C PRO A 70 -4.69 -11.39 17.21
N THR A 71 -4.73 -10.09 16.97
CA THR A 71 -5.23 -9.50 15.71
C THR A 71 -4.30 -9.81 14.55
N LEU A 72 -2.98 -9.72 14.77
CA LEU A 72 -1.98 -10.05 13.76
C LEU A 72 -2.08 -11.51 13.30
N ILE A 73 -2.26 -12.46 14.23
CA ILE A 73 -2.46 -13.88 13.89
C ILE A 73 -3.70 -14.06 13.00
N LYS A 74 -4.84 -13.45 13.39
CA LYS A 74 -6.08 -13.54 12.61
C LYS A 74 -5.92 -12.97 11.21
N LEU A 75 -5.30 -11.79 11.10
CA LEU A 75 -5.03 -11.17 9.80
C LEU A 75 -4.13 -12.05 8.95
N THR A 76 -3.07 -12.63 9.53
CA THR A 76 -2.15 -13.53 8.83
C THR A 76 -2.88 -14.77 8.30
N ALA A 77 -3.76 -15.37 9.09
CA ALA A 77 -4.58 -16.51 8.64
C ALA A 77 -5.48 -16.14 7.45
N LEU A 78 -6.10 -14.94 7.48
CA LEU A 78 -6.91 -14.44 6.36
C LEU A 78 -6.05 -14.17 5.11
N VAL A 79 -4.83 -13.65 5.26
CA VAL A 79 -3.88 -13.47 4.16
C VAL A 79 -3.54 -14.83 3.52
N LEU A 80 -3.27 -15.86 4.33
CA LEU A 80 -3.00 -17.21 3.84
C LEU A 80 -4.18 -17.77 3.06
N GLN A 81 -5.40 -17.65 3.59
CA GLN A 81 -6.62 -18.07 2.90
C GLN A 81 -6.79 -17.34 1.55
N ALA A 82 -6.53 -16.03 1.52
CA ALA A 82 -6.63 -15.25 0.29
C ALA A 82 -5.58 -15.65 -0.77
N GLN A 83 -4.40 -16.11 -0.34
CA GLN A 83 -3.30 -16.49 -1.24
C GLN A 83 -3.33 -17.96 -1.68
N LEU A 84 -3.72 -18.86 -0.78
CA LEU A 84 -3.59 -20.31 -0.96
C LEU A 84 -4.93 -21.02 -1.09
N GLY A 85 -6.05 -20.34 -0.82
CA GLY A 85 -7.37 -20.96 -0.77
C GLY A 85 -7.58 -21.79 0.49
N ASP A 86 -8.49 -22.76 0.41
CA ASP A 86 -8.88 -23.59 1.56
C ASP A 86 -7.72 -24.49 2.03
N TYR A 87 -7.55 -24.56 3.35
CA TYR A 87 -6.58 -25.47 3.95
C TYR A 87 -6.97 -26.94 3.68
N THR A 88 -6.01 -27.72 3.18
CA THR A 88 -6.12 -29.16 2.98
C THR A 88 -5.02 -29.87 3.76
N THR A 89 -5.35 -31.02 4.35
CA THR A 89 -4.48 -31.84 5.22
C THR A 89 -3.58 -32.78 4.44
#